data_AF-A0A6A4QB42-F1
#
_entry.id   AF-A0A6A4QB42-F1
#
_cell.length_a   1.000
_cell.length_b   1.000
_cell.length_c   1.000
_cell.angle_alpha   90.00
_cell.angle_beta   90.00
_cell.angle_gamma   90.00
#
_symmetry.space_group_name_H-M   'P 1'
#
loop_
_entity.id
_entity.type
_entity.pdbx_description
1 polymer ?
#
loop_
_entity_poly.entity_id
_entity_poly.type
_entity_poly.pdbx_seq_one_letter_code
_entity_poly.pdbx_strand_id
1 'polypeptide(L)'
;MQIIEESQKGESVAMLLSPSCSPPIASNYSHHSNGSLFTMFLTSPLQAFCLLIGLSGTDIDSDTYNKAELLLSQSLNKWGMALATSDTLNPVWGQVLGDPFIRRLLLRFIFCKEVLALYAPIYNKNEFLPTCVPSLSMPVMSQSDSFQSVILQLGSIFGATKCFIFSKNVLPENLLTDVDKLCTL
;
A
#
# COMPACT_ATOMS: atom_id res chain seq x y z
N MET A 1 -35.17 -34.14 -15.06
CA MET A 1 -35.11 -32.68 -15.20
C MET A 1 -33.70 -32.28 -14.81
N GLN A 2 -32.83 -32.07 -15.80
CA GLN A 2 -31.41 -31.79 -15.59
C GLN A 2 -31.26 -30.27 -15.63
N ILE A 3 -30.82 -29.69 -14.52
CA ILE A 3 -30.59 -28.26 -14.39
C ILE A 3 -29.35 -27.96 -15.21
N ILE A 4 -29.52 -27.26 -16.33
CA ILE A 4 -28.43 -26.69 -17.09
C ILE A 4 -27.99 -25.46 -16.28
N GLU A 5 -26.89 -25.57 -15.55
CA GLU A 5 -26.21 -24.40 -15.01
C GLU A 5 -25.77 -23.55 -16.20
N GLU A 6 -26.46 -22.43 -16.39
CA GLU A 6 -26.07 -21.40 -17.33
C GLU A 6 -24.67 -20.91 -16.94
N SER A 7 -23.66 -21.40 -17.66
CA SER A 7 -22.31 -20.88 -17.65
C SER A 7 -22.37 -19.38 -17.97
N GLN A 8 -22.28 -18.54 -16.94
CA GLN A 8 -22.08 -17.10 -17.12
C GLN A 8 -20.73 -16.91 -17.81
N LYS A 9 -20.78 -16.80 -19.14
CA LYS A 9 -19.64 -16.56 -20.02
C LYS A 9 -19.26 -15.07 -19.98
N GLY A 10 -18.93 -14.58 -18.79
CA GLY A 10 -18.20 -13.32 -18.61
C GLY A 10 -16.72 -13.63 -18.43
N GLU A 11 -15.85 -12.98 -19.19
CA GLU A 11 -14.40 -13.04 -18.89
C GLU A 11 -14.17 -12.54 -17.46
N SER A 12 -13.25 -13.17 -16.73
CA SER A 12 -12.92 -12.75 -15.37
C SER A 12 -12.24 -11.38 -15.45
N VAL A 13 -12.80 -10.37 -14.77
CA VAL A 13 -12.27 -9.00 -14.79
C VAL A 13 -11.56 -8.69 -13.48
N ALA A 14 -10.36 -8.11 -13.58
CA ALA A 14 -9.65 -7.49 -12.47
C ALA A 14 -9.89 -5.97 -12.48
N MET A 15 -10.41 -5.43 -11.39
CA MET A 15 -10.66 -4.00 -11.21
C MET A 15 -9.86 -3.45 -10.03
N LEU A 16 -9.25 -2.29 -10.23
CA LEU A 16 -8.62 -1.48 -9.19
C LEU A 16 -9.43 -0.19 -9.06
N LEU A 17 -10.00 0.04 -7.88
CA LEU A 17 -10.94 1.13 -7.61
C LEU A 17 -10.28 2.14 -6.67
N SER A 18 -10.35 3.41 -7.04
CA SER A 18 -9.89 4.49 -6.17
C SER A 18 -10.77 4.62 -4.92
N PRO A 19 -10.27 5.23 -3.85
CA PRO A 19 -11.09 5.59 -2.69
C PRO A 19 -12.30 6.47 -3.07
N SER A 20 -13.37 6.39 -2.28
CA SER A 20 -14.53 7.27 -2.41
C SER A 20 -14.26 8.67 -1.87
N CYS A 21 -13.29 8.82 -0.97
CA CYS A 21 -12.87 10.08 -0.37
C CYS A 21 -11.35 10.27 -0.47
N SER A 22 -10.90 11.51 -0.66
CA SER A 22 -9.46 11.82 -0.66
C SER A 22 -8.94 11.96 0.77
N PRO A 23 -7.82 11.32 1.13
CA PRO A 23 -7.26 11.44 2.47
C PRO A 23 -6.72 12.86 2.72
N PRO A 24 -6.69 13.31 3.98
CA PRO A 24 -6.05 14.57 4.36
C PRO A 24 -4.54 14.44 4.19
N ILE A 25 -3.98 15.23 3.27
CA ILE A 25 -2.54 15.30 3.02
C ILE A 25 -1.93 16.20 4.10
N ALA A 26 -0.83 15.77 4.73
CA ALA A 26 -0.20 16.55 5.81
C ALA A 26 0.46 17.86 5.31
N SER A 27 0.63 18.04 4.00
CA SER A 27 1.25 19.22 3.41
C SER A 27 0.26 20.34 3.09
N ASN A 28 0.66 21.59 3.34
CA ASN A 28 0.02 22.80 2.80
C ASN A 28 0.20 22.97 1.26
N TYR A 29 0.90 22.04 0.59
CA TYR A 29 1.21 22.08 -0.85
C TYR A 29 0.11 21.46 -1.74
N SER A 30 -1.12 21.37 -1.24
CA SER A 30 -2.29 20.87 -1.99
C SER A 30 -2.58 21.61 -3.30
N HIS A 31 -1.95 22.77 -3.51
CA HIS A 31 -2.14 23.61 -4.69
C HIS A 31 -1.32 23.20 -5.93
N HIS A 32 -0.41 22.22 -5.84
CA HIS A 32 0.51 21.90 -6.95
C HIS A 32 0.48 20.45 -7.47
N SER A 33 -0.31 19.55 -6.89
CA SER A 33 -0.49 18.21 -7.45
C SER A 33 -1.67 18.18 -8.41
N ASN A 34 -1.41 18.31 -9.71
CA ASN A 34 -2.40 18.03 -10.76
C ASN A 34 -2.67 16.50 -10.81
N GLY A 35 -3.49 15.98 -9.88
CA GLY A 35 -3.90 14.58 -9.89
C GLY A 35 -4.36 14.07 -8.53
N SER A 36 -5.09 12.94 -8.53
CA SER A 36 -5.47 12.27 -7.28
C SER A 36 -4.24 11.59 -6.65
N LEU A 37 -4.18 11.55 -5.31
CA LEU A 37 -3.13 10.84 -4.58
C LEU A 37 -3.08 9.36 -4.98
N PHE A 38 -4.24 8.75 -5.24
CA PHE A 38 -4.35 7.38 -5.73
C PHE A 38 -3.59 7.18 -7.04
N THR A 39 -3.83 8.03 -8.05
CA THR A 39 -3.10 7.94 -9.33
C THR A 39 -1.61 8.17 -9.12
N MET A 40 -1.21 9.07 -8.22
CA MET A 40 0.20 9.29 -7.91
C MET A 40 0.85 8.05 -7.28
N PHE A 41 0.16 7.32 -6.40
CA PHE A 41 0.68 6.04 -5.90
C PHE A 41 0.88 5.02 -7.03
N LEU A 42 -0.04 4.97 -7.99
CA LEU A 42 0.05 4.05 -9.13
C LEU A 42 1.19 4.38 -10.10
N THR A 43 1.57 5.66 -10.22
CA THR A 43 2.61 6.11 -11.17
C THR A 43 3.97 6.33 -10.52
N SER A 44 4.00 6.88 -9.30
CA SER A 44 5.17 7.32 -8.54
C SER A 44 4.99 7.06 -7.03
N PRO A 45 5.03 5.78 -6.59
CA PRO A 45 4.59 5.37 -5.26
C PRO A 45 5.36 6.00 -4.10
N LEU A 46 6.69 6.12 -4.21
CA LEU A 46 7.50 6.75 -3.15
C LEU A 46 7.22 8.25 -3.04
N GLN A 47 7.06 8.93 -4.16
CA GLN A 47 6.70 10.35 -4.16
C GLN A 47 5.31 10.60 -3.55
N ALA A 48 4.33 9.73 -3.85
CA ALA A 48 3.01 9.78 -3.23
C ALA A 48 3.08 9.55 -1.71
N PHE A 49 3.94 8.62 -1.28
CA PHE A 49 4.20 8.38 0.13
C PHE A 49 4.78 9.63 0.81
N CYS A 50 5.82 10.25 0.24
CA CYS A 50 6.42 11.48 0.76
C CYS A 50 5.40 12.63 0.87
N LEU A 51 4.58 12.82 -0.18
CA LEU A 51 3.53 13.83 -0.19
C LEU A 51 2.52 13.58 0.95
N LEU A 52 2.08 12.33 1.13
CA LEU A 52 1.11 11.95 2.17
C LEU A 52 1.62 12.32 3.57
N ILE A 53 2.90 12.04 3.87
CA ILE A 53 3.54 12.36 5.15
C ILE A 53 3.99 13.82 5.28
N GLY A 54 3.72 14.65 4.28
CA GLY A 54 3.96 16.09 4.31
C GLY A 54 5.38 16.53 3.94
N LEU A 55 6.18 15.66 3.32
CA LEU A 55 7.50 16.00 2.82
C LEU A 55 7.44 16.50 1.39
N SER A 56 8.21 17.56 1.08
CA SER A 56 8.41 18.00 -0.30
C SER A 56 9.69 17.42 -0.88
N GLY A 57 9.75 17.29 -2.21
CA GLY A 57 10.93 16.72 -2.90
C GLY A 57 12.22 17.53 -2.71
N THR A 58 12.14 18.79 -2.26
CA THR A 58 13.30 19.62 -1.92
C THR A 58 13.84 19.36 -0.51
N ASP A 59 13.04 18.73 0.36
CA ASP A 59 13.40 18.48 1.77
C ASP A 59 14.17 17.17 1.96
N ILE A 60 14.31 16.36 0.90
CA ILE A 60 14.85 15.00 0.96
C ILE A 60 16.15 14.97 0.17
N ASP A 61 17.25 14.63 0.82
CA ASP A 61 18.52 14.42 0.14
C ASP A 61 18.46 13.18 -0.78
N SER A 62 19.27 13.19 -1.83
CA SER A 62 19.24 12.15 -2.86
C SER A 62 19.58 10.76 -2.33
N ASP A 63 20.44 10.64 -1.31
CA ASP A 63 20.87 9.35 -0.79
C ASP A 63 19.76 8.70 0.03
N THR A 64 19.08 9.49 0.86
CA THR A 64 17.88 9.08 1.61
C THR A 64 16.76 8.64 0.65
N TYR A 65 16.49 9.42 -0.39
CA TYR A 65 15.47 9.06 -1.39
C TYR A 65 15.82 7.77 -2.13
N ASN A 66 17.06 7.63 -2.60
CA ASN A 66 17.54 6.44 -3.30
C ASN A 66 17.48 5.19 -2.42
N LYS A 67 17.81 5.31 -1.13
CA LYS A 67 17.69 4.22 -0.15
C LYS A 67 16.24 3.76 0.01
N ALA A 68 15.29 4.70 0.11
CA ALA A 68 13.87 4.38 0.22
C ALA A 68 13.32 3.74 -1.07
N GLU A 69 13.73 4.24 -2.24
CA GLU A 69 13.33 3.69 -3.55
C GLU A 69 13.84 2.26 -3.72
N LEU A 70 15.09 1.98 -3.32
CA LEU A 70 15.65 0.63 -3.34
C LEU A 70 14.87 -0.32 -2.42
N LEU A 71 14.57 0.11 -1.19
CA LEU A 71 13.77 -0.66 -0.23
C LEU A 71 12.38 -0.98 -0.80
N LEU A 72 11.69 0.03 -1.34
CA LEU A 72 10.36 -0.14 -1.90
C LEU A 72 10.39 -1.08 -3.11
N SER A 73 11.33 -0.90 -4.04
CA SER A 73 11.49 -1.75 -5.23
C SER A 73 11.73 -3.22 -4.86
N GLN A 74 12.64 -3.49 -3.90
CA GLN A 74 12.89 -4.84 -3.41
C GLN A 74 11.64 -5.45 -2.75
N SER A 75 10.91 -4.66 -1.98
CA SER A 75 9.70 -5.11 -1.28
C SER A 75 8.57 -5.43 -2.24
N LEU A 76 8.32 -4.58 -3.24
CA LEU A 76 7.31 -4.82 -4.28
C LEU A 76 7.61 -6.12 -5.04
N ASN A 77 8.89 -6.38 -5.36
CA ASN A 77 9.28 -7.64 -6.02
C ASN A 77 8.99 -8.85 -5.14
N LYS A 78 9.32 -8.79 -3.83
CA LYS A 78 9.01 -9.87 -2.88
C LYS A 78 7.51 -10.12 -2.75
N TRP A 79 6.70 -9.06 -2.69
CA TRP A 79 5.23 -9.18 -2.66
C TRP A 79 4.69 -9.80 -3.94
N GLY A 80 5.23 -9.42 -5.10
CA GLY A 80 4.87 -10.03 -6.38
C GLY A 80 5.18 -11.51 -6.44
N MET A 81 6.35 -11.93 -5.92
CA MET A 81 6.70 -13.34 -5.81
C MET A 81 5.75 -14.09 -4.86
N ALA A 82 5.49 -13.54 -3.67
CA ALA A 82 4.62 -14.15 -2.67
C ALA A 82 3.17 -14.33 -3.19
N LEU A 83 2.66 -13.35 -3.95
CA LEU A 83 1.36 -13.46 -4.61
C LEU A 83 1.36 -14.53 -5.70
N ALA A 84 2.39 -14.55 -6.54
CA ALA A 84 2.49 -15.50 -7.65
C ALA A 84 2.59 -16.97 -7.18
N THR A 85 3.10 -17.20 -5.96
CA THR A 85 3.18 -18.53 -5.35
C THR A 85 1.99 -18.87 -4.44
N SER A 86 0.95 -18.04 -4.39
CA SER A 86 -0.21 -18.27 -3.51
C SER A 86 -1.24 -19.18 -4.18
N ASP A 87 -1.52 -20.33 -3.55
CA ASP A 87 -2.52 -21.30 -4.03
C ASP A 87 -3.98 -20.81 -3.89
N THR A 88 -4.19 -19.74 -3.11
CA THR A 88 -5.51 -19.17 -2.81
C THR A 88 -5.83 -17.93 -3.66
N LEU A 89 -4.93 -17.58 -4.59
CA LEU A 89 -5.08 -16.40 -5.43
C LEU A 89 -6.14 -16.66 -6.52
N ASN A 90 -7.07 -15.71 -6.69
CA ASN A 90 -8.03 -15.80 -7.79
C ASN A 90 -7.29 -15.87 -9.14
N PRO A 91 -7.67 -16.76 -10.08
CA PRO A 91 -6.97 -16.94 -11.35
C PRO A 91 -6.76 -15.65 -12.17
N VAL A 92 -7.68 -14.68 -12.08
CA VAL A 92 -7.54 -13.40 -12.79
C VAL A 92 -6.32 -12.61 -12.32
N TRP A 93 -6.01 -12.69 -11.02
CA TRP A 93 -4.80 -12.06 -10.49
C TRP A 93 -3.54 -12.80 -10.93
N GLY A 94 -3.60 -14.12 -11.13
CA GLY A 94 -2.51 -14.88 -11.76
C GLY A 94 -2.20 -14.38 -13.17
N GLN A 95 -3.22 -14.11 -13.98
CA GLN A 95 -3.06 -13.52 -15.32
C GLN A 95 -2.48 -12.10 -15.25
N VAL A 96 -2.98 -11.25 -14.35
CA VAL A 96 -2.46 -9.90 -14.11
C VAL A 96 -0.99 -9.92 -13.70
N LEU A 97 -0.58 -10.86 -12.84
CA LEU A 97 0.81 -11.03 -12.43
C LEU A 97 1.71 -11.52 -13.57
N GLY A 98 1.15 -12.17 -14.59
CA GLY A 98 1.86 -12.59 -15.79
C GLY A 98 2.27 -11.42 -16.70
N ASP A 99 1.49 -10.33 -16.71
CA ASP A 99 1.83 -9.12 -17.45
C ASP A 99 2.76 -8.20 -16.64
N PRO A 100 3.98 -7.86 -17.10
CA PRO A 100 4.92 -7.07 -16.31
C PRO A 100 4.44 -5.64 -15.97
N PHE A 101 3.63 -5.02 -16.85
CA PHE A 101 3.14 -3.67 -16.66
C PHE A 101 1.97 -3.65 -15.68
N ILE A 102 0.97 -4.52 -15.88
CA ILE A 102 -0.18 -4.61 -14.98
C ILE A 102 0.25 -5.16 -13.62
N ARG A 103 1.20 -6.11 -13.56
CA ARG A 103 1.83 -6.55 -12.31
C ARG A 103 2.41 -5.37 -11.53
N ARG A 104 3.16 -4.48 -12.19
CA ARG A 104 3.71 -3.29 -11.54
C ARG A 104 2.59 -2.40 -10.98
N LEU A 105 1.51 -2.21 -11.73
CA LEU A 105 0.37 -1.43 -11.29
C LEU A 105 -0.32 -2.05 -10.08
N LEU A 106 -0.52 -3.36 -10.07
CA LEU A 106 -1.11 -4.12 -8.97
C LEU A 106 -0.27 -4.00 -7.69
N LEU A 107 1.05 -4.13 -7.79
CA LEU A 107 1.93 -4.04 -6.62
C LEU A 107 1.94 -2.63 -6.03
N ARG A 108 1.90 -1.60 -6.88
CA ARG A 108 1.76 -0.20 -6.45
C ARG A 108 0.39 0.08 -5.84
N PHE A 109 -0.67 -0.55 -6.35
CA PHE A 109 -1.99 -0.50 -5.74
C PHE A 109 -1.98 -1.12 -4.33
N ILE A 110 -1.35 -2.29 -4.15
CA ILE A 110 -1.22 -2.92 -2.84
C ILE A 110 -0.47 -2.00 -1.88
N PHE A 111 0.66 -1.44 -2.32
CA PHE A 111 1.38 -0.45 -1.52
C PHE A 111 0.51 0.75 -1.12
N CYS A 112 -0.23 1.33 -2.07
CA CYS A 112 -1.19 2.41 -1.80
C CYS A 112 -2.21 2.03 -0.73
N LYS A 113 -2.85 0.86 -0.89
CA LYS A 113 -3.87 0.36 0.02
C LYS A 113 -3.33 0.20 1.44
N GLU A 114 -2.17 -0.43 1.58
CA GLU A 114 -1.56 -0.70 2.88
C GLU A 114 -1.05 0.57 3.56
N VAL A 115 -0.46 1.50 2.80
CA VAL A 115 -0.06 2.81 3.33
C VAL A 115 -1.26 3.58 3.86
N LEU A 116 -2.36 3.65 3.10
CA LEU A 116 -3.57 4.34 3.53
C LEU A 116 -4.27 3.63 4.70
N ALA A 117 -4.24 2.31 4.75
CA ALA A 117 -4.80 1.54 5.86
C ALA A 117 -4.10 1.81 7.20
N LEU A 118 -2.79 2.12 7.17
CA LEU A 118 -2.01 2.43 8.37
C LEU A 118 -1.94 3.94 8.68
N TYR A 119 -2.31 4.81 7.74
CA TYR A 119 -2.16 6.26 7.89
C TYR A 119 -3.06 6.80 9.01
N ALA A 120 -2.45 7.36 10.05
CA ALA A 120 -3.13 7.68 11.32
C ALA A 120 -4.38 8.57 11.16
N PRO A 121 -4.40 9.63 10.32
CA PRO A 121 -5.58 10.49 10.16
C PRO A 121 -6.84 9.81 9.61
N ILE A 122 -6.68 8.69 8.89
CA ILE A 122 -7.78 7.93 8.26
C ILE A 122 -7.85 6.48 8.75
N TYR A 123 -7.13 6.16 9.82
CA TYR A 123 -7.08 4.80 10.34
C TYR A 123 -8.49 4.29 10.65
N ASN A 124 -8.78 3.05 10.25
CA ASN A 124 -10.11 2.41 10.33
C ASN A 124 -11.24 3.12 9.56
N LYS A 125 -10.95 3.93 8.54
CA LYS A 125 -11.96 4.59 7.69
C LYS A 125 -11.93 4.04 6.25
N ASN A 126 -12.84 3.14 5.94
CA ASN A 126 -12.85 2.39 4.67
C ASN A 126 -13.09 3.28 3.44
N GLU A 127 -13.78 4.41 3.58
CA GLU A 127 -14.08 5.34 2.49
C GLU A 127 -12.82 5.99 1.88
N PHE A 128 -11.70 5.97 2.60
CA PHE A 128 -10.40 6.45 2.13
C PHE A 128 -9.50 5.34 1.58
N LEU A 129 -9.96 4.08 1.57
CA LEU A 129 -9.16 2.94 1.11
C LEU A 129 -9.50 2.57 -0.33
N PRO A 130 -8.48 2.33 -1.17
CA PRO A 130 -8.72 1.77 -2.50
C PRO A 130 -9.15 0.31 -2.36
N THR A 131 -10.01 -0.14 -3.29
CA THR A 131 -10.56 -1.51 -3.29
C THR A 131 -10.29 -2.19 -4.62
N CYS A 132 -10.39 -3.52 -4.65
CA CYS A 132 -10.20 -4.29 -5.88
C CYS A 132 -11.23 -5.41 -5.97
N VAL A 133 -11.53 -5.82 -7.21
CA VAL A 133 -12.46 -6.90 -7.51
C VAL A 133 -11.78 -7.85 -8.51
N PRO A 134 -11.74 -9.17 -8.24
CA PRO A 134 -12.11 -9.83 -6.98
C PRO A 134 -11.14 -9.43 -5.84
N SER A 135 -11.52 -9.61 -4.57
CA SER A 135 -10.61 -9.26 -3.47
C SER A 135 -9.28 -10.02 -3.57
N LEU A 136 -8.17 -9.35 -3.26
CA LEU A 136 -6.86 -9.98 -3.19
C LEU A 136 -6.74 -10.80 -1.90
N SER A 137 -6.47 -12.09 -2.04
CA SER A 137 -6.02 -12.95 -0.95
C SER A 137 -4.60 -12.51 -0.54
N MET A 138 -4.40 -12.15 0.72
CA MET A 138 -3.08 -11.73 1.20
C MET A 138 -2.18 -12.95 1.35
N PRO A 139 -0.97 -12.94 0.75
CA PRO A 139 -0.05 -14.06 0.86
C PRO A 139 0.55 -14.12 2.27
N VAL A 140 0.93 -15.32 2.69
CA VAL A 140 1.71 -15.51 3.92
C VAL A 140 3.13 -15.03 3.65
N MET A 141 3.61 -14.08 4.44
CA MET A 141 4.94 -13.48 4.28
C MET A 141 5.73 -13.55 5.60
N SER A 142 7.05 -13.44 5.48
CA SER A 142 7.93 -13.24 6.64
C SER A 142 7.58 -11.90 7.32
N GLN A 143 7.88 -11.78 8.62
CA GLN A 143 7.60 -10.55 9.37
C GLN A 143 8.35 -9.34 8.78
N SER A 144 9.61 -9.52 8.36
CA SER A 144 10.44 -8.47 7.77
C SER A 144 9.97 -7.99 6.40
N ASP A 145 9.25 -8.83 5.66
CA ASP A 145 8.72 -8.51 4.34
C ASP A 145 7.23 -8.13 4.39
N SER A 146 6.61 -8.16 5.57
CA SER A 146 5.22 -7.76 5.74
C SER A 146 4.98 -6.31 5.31
N PHE A 147 3.76 -6.02 4.84
CA PHE A 147 3.38 -4.66 4.41
C PHE A 147 3.67 -3.62 5.50
N GLN A 148 3.30 -3.92 6.75
CA GLN A 148 3.54 -3.03 7.88
C GLN A 148 5.04 -2.82 8.16
N SER A 149 5.89 -3.86 8.06
CA SER A 149 7.33 -3.71 8.32
C SER A 149 7.99 -2.82 7.29
N VAL A 150 7.64 -2.97 6.01
CA VAL A 150 8.16 -2.11 4.93
C VAL A 150 7.71 -0.67 5.12
N ILE A 151 6.45 -0.43 5.47
CA ILE A 151 5.92 0.92 5.72
C ILE A 151 6.59 1.54 6.96
N LEU A 152 6.84 0.75 8.01
CA LEU A 152 7.59 1.20 9.18
C LEU A 152 9.03 1.58 8.82
N GLN A 153 9.72 0.77 8.03
CA GLN A 153 11.07 1.07 7.56
C GLN A 153 11.13 2.33 6.70
N LEU A 154 10.17 2.51 5.77
CA LEU A 154 10.04 3.74 4.99
C LEU A 154 9.78 4.95 5.90
N GLY A 155 8.82 4.84 6.82
CA GLY A 155 8.56 5.87 7.83
C GLY A 155 9.80 6.19 8.65
N SER A 156 10.63 5.20 9.00
CA SER A 156 11.88 5.40 9.72
C SER A 156 12.95 6.11 8.87
N ILE A 157 13.06 5.79 7.59
CA ILE A 157 14.00 6.48 6.67
C ILE A 157 13.67 7.98 6.61
N PHE A 158 12.39 8.33 6.63
CA PHE A 158 11.91 9.70 6.55
C PHE A 158 11.63 10.36 7.91
N GLY A 159 11.88 9.69 9.04
CA GLY A 159 11.55 10.22 10.38
C GLY A 159 10.05 10.46 10.62
N ALA A 160 9.18 9.77 9.89
CA ALA A 160 7.74 9.97 9.84
C ALA A 160 6.94 8.75 10.35
N THR A 161 7.52 7.87 11.17
CA THR A 161 6.84 6.69 11.74
C THR A 161 5.55 7.05 12.49
N LYS A 162 5.52 8.22 13.17
CA LYS A 162 4.36 8.77 13.87
C LYS A 162 3.14 9.07 12.97
N CYS A 163 3.31 9.11 11.65
CA CYS A 163 2.21 9.28 10.71
C CYS A 163 1.39 8.00 10.53
N PHE A 164 1.83 6.88 11.10
CA PHE A 164 1.24 5.56 10.89
C PHE A 164 0.95 4.84 12.20
N ILE A 165 -0.07 3.98 12.18
CA ILE A 165 -0.47 3.11 13.30
C ILE A 165 -0.09 1.67 12.94
N PHE A 166 0.83 1.09 13.70
CA PHE A 166 1.33 -0.27 13.48
C PHE A 166 0.84 -1.24 14.54
N SER A 167 0.75 -2.52 14.17
CA SER A 167 0.48 -3.59 15.14
C SER A 167 1.70 -3.82 16.06
N LYS A 168 1.43 -4.23 17.31
CA LYS A 168 2.47 -4.46 18.34
C LYS A 168 3.55 -5.45 17.87
N ASN A 169 3.18 -6.42 17.04
CA ASN A 169 4.09 -7.45 16.53
C ASN A 169 5.13 -6.90 15.55
N VAL A 170 4.98 -5.69 15.02
CA VAL A 170 5.89 -5.11 14.02
C VAL A 170 6.79 -4.03 14.64
N LEU A 171 6.41 -3.51 15.82
CA LEU A 171 7.16 -2.46 16.49
C LEU A 171 8.42 -3.03 17.18
N PRO A 172 9.59 -2.41 16.99
CA PRO A 172 10.76 -2.74 17.79
C PRO A 172 10.53 -2.31 19.25
N GLU A 173 11.16 -3.02 20.20
CA GLU A 173 10.89 -2.89 21.64
C GLU A 173 11.00 -1.44 22.17
N ASN A 174 11.83 -0.62 21.54
CA ASN A 174 12.05 0.78 21.87
C ASN A 174 10.91 1.75 21.46
N LEU A 175 10.03 1.37 20.53
CA LEU A 175 8.86 2.17 20.15
C LEU A 175 7.58 1.80 20.93
N LEU A 176 7.55 0.62 21.57
CA LEU A 176 6.40 0.18 22.37
C LEU A 176 6.13 1.10 23.57
N THR A 177 7.18 1.70 24.15
CA THR A 177 7.10 2.59 25.32
C THR A 177 6.40 3.93 25.06
N ASP A 178 6.25 4.35 23.79
CA ASP A 178 5.51 5.57 23.43
C ASP A 178 4.05 5.30 23.07
N VAL A 179 3.70 4.08 22.63
CA VAL A 179 2.31 3.71 22.29
C VAL A 179 1.44 3.63 23.55
N ASP A 180 2.00 3.18 24.67
CA ASP A 180 1.28 3.11 25.95
C ASP A 180 0.91 4.50 26.51
N LYS A 181 1.52 5.59 26.02
CA LYS A 181 1.15 6.98 26.37
C LYS A 181 0.05 7.57 25.49
N LEU A 182 -0.21 6.98 24.32
CA LEU A 182 -1.29 7.40 23.41
C LEU A 182 -2.63 6.73 23.71
N CYS A 183 -2.64 5.63 24.45
CA CYS A 183 -3.86 4.94 24.89
C CYS A 183 -4.48 5.50 26.19
N THR A 184 -3.98 6.63 26.71
CA THR A 184 -4.47 7.24 27.96
C THR A 184 -5.05 8.67 27.81
N LEU A 185 -5.43 9.07 26.59
CA LEU A 185 -6.20 10.29 26.34
C LEU A 185 -7.47 10.00 25.55
#